data_AF-A0A1A0KXL2-F1
#
_entry.id   AF-A0A1A0KXL2-F1
#
_cell.length_a   1.000
_cell.length_b   1.000
_cell.length_c   1.000
_cell.angle_alpha   90.00
_cell.angle_beta   90.00
_cell.angle_gamma   90.00
#
_symmetry.space_group_name_H-M   'P 1'
#
loop_
_entity.id
_entity.type
_entity.pdbx_description
1 polymer ?
#
loop_
_entity_poly.entity_id
_entity_poly.type
_entity_poly.pdbx_seq_one_letter_code
_entity_poly.pdbx_strand_id
1 'polypeptide(L)'
;MKTKWTDAWDAPGAPEPLPMPLQNLLVGEAHARISHADDAGVVAMPAGQIVGRLNSITPVAELVADLVSEYQESAARLGKTLE
;
A
#
# COMPACT_ATOMS: atom_id res chain seq x y z
N MET A 1 5.60 -4.93 3.13
CA MET A 1 4.82 -4.79 4.38
C MET A 1 4.69 -6.18 4.97
N LYS A 2 5.06 -6.39 6.23
CA LYS A 2 4.82 -7.67 6.93
C LYS A 2 3.54 -7.53 7.74
N THR A 3 2.58 -8.41 7.53
CA THR A 3 1.33 -8.46 8.29
C THR A 3 1.12 -9.88 8.81
N LYS A 4 0.23 -10.06 9.79
CA LYS A 4 -0.14 -11.40 10.28
C LYS A 4 -0.62 -12.32 9.15
N TRP A 5 -1.20 -11.73 8.10
CA TRP A 5 -1.57 -12.43 6.87
C TRP A 5 -0.35 -12.95 6.10
N THR A 6 0.62 -12.09 5.79
CA THR A 6 1.82 -12.53 5.05
C THR A 6 2.63 -13.53 5.87
N ASP A 7 2.74 -13.33 7.19
CA ASP A 7 3.44 -14.26 8.08
C ASP A 7 2.77 -15.64 8.14
N ALA A 8 1.45 -15.72 8.04
CA ALA A 8 0.71 -16.98 8.01
C ALA A 8 0.95 -17.78 6.71
N TRP A 9 1.18 -17.08 5.59
CA TRP A 9 1.55 -17.71 4.32
C TRP A 9 3.00 -18.22 4.30
N ASP A 10 3.89 -17.61 5.09
CA ASP A 10 5.28 -18.02 5.21
C ASP A 10 5.48 -19.16 6.25
N ALA A 11 4.43 -19.54 6.99
CA ALA A 11 4.51 -20.50 8.08
C ALA A 11 4.64 -21.97 7.59
N PRO A 12 5.36 -22.84 8.32
CA PRO A 12 5.41 -24.27 8.01
C PRO A 12 4.02 -24.90 7.99
N GLY A 13 3.65 -25.53 6.87
CA GLY A 13 2.33 -26.14 6.69
C GLY A 13 1.26 -25.22 6.11
N ALA A 14 1.62 -24.00 5.70
CA ALA A 14 0.76 -23.17 4.88
C ALA A 14 0.37 -23.90 3.58
N PRO A 15 -0.87 -23.72 3.09
CA PRO A 15 -1.31 -24.36 1.85
C PRO A 15 -0.50 -23.85 0.65
N GLU A 16 -0.25 -24.72 -0.32
CA GLU A 16 0.34 -24.29 -1.59
C GLU A 16 -0.63 -23.36 -2.35
N PRO A 17 -0.16 -22.23 -2.90
CA PRO A 17 -0.99 -21.35 -3.70
C PRO A 17 -1.60 -22.09 -4.90
N LEU A 18 -2.91 -21.94 -5.09
CA LEU A 18 -3.57 -22.48 -6.28
C LEU A 18 -3.12 -21.71 -7.54
N PRO A 19 -3.06 -22.36 -8.72
CA PRO A 19 -2.82 -21.66 -9.97
C PRO A 19 -3.99 -20.72 -10.28
N MET A 20 -3.70 -19.63 -10.99
CA MET A 20 -4.76 -18.78 -11.54
C MET A 20 -5.66 -19.58 -12.48
N PRO A 21 -7.00 -19.40 -12.47
CA PRO A 21 -7.78 -18.42 -11.72
C PRO A 21 -8.31 -18.93 -10.36
N LEU A 22 -7.85 -20.08 -9.87
CA LEU A 22 -8.44 -20.79 -8.73
C LEU A 22 -8.04 -20.20 -7.36
N GLN A 23 -7.12 -19.22 -7.32
CA GLN A 23 -6.66 -18.58 -6.08
C GLN A 23 -7.79 -18.06 -5.19
N ASN A 24 -8.86 -17.50 -5.79
CA ASN A 24 -9.99 -16.95 -5.02
C ASN A 24 -10.77 -17.98 -4.20
N LEU A 25 -10.71 -19.28 -4.55
CA LEU A 25 -11.32 -20.33 -3.73
C LEU A 25 -10.62 -20.49 -2.37
N LEU A 26 -9.33 -20.18 -2.32
CA LEU A 26 -8.50 -20.33 -1.12
C LEU A 26 -8.53 -19.06 -0.26
N VAL A 27 -8.55 -17.88 -0.89
CA VAL A 27 -8.38 -16.59 -0.18
C VAL A 27 -9.65 -15.78 -0.01
N GLY A 28 -10.72 -16.08 -0.76
CA GLY A 28 -11.92 -15.23 -0.83
C GLY A 28 -12.63 -15.05 0.51
N GLU A 29 -12.87 -16.13 1.25
CA GLU A 29 -13.53 -16.06 2.57
C GLU A 29 -12.65 -15.36 3.61
N ALA A 30 -11.33 -15.61 3.58
CA ALA A 30 -10.38 -14.96 4.47
C ALA A 30 -10.33 -13.45 4.22
N HIS A 31 -10.26 -13.02 2.95
CA HIS A 31 -10.31 -11.60 2.59
C HIS A 31 -11.63 -10.94 3.04
N ALA A 32 -12.77 -11.61 2.89
CA ALA A 32 -14.04 -11.08 3.39
C ALA A 32 -14.00 -10.87 4.91
N ARG A 33 -13.55 -11.87 5.67
CA ARG A 33 -13.41 -11.77 7.14
C ARG A 33 -12.45 -10.65 7.55
N ILE A 34 -11.32 -10.50 6.84
CA ILE A 34 -10.33 -9.44 7.08
C ILE A 34 -10.94 -8.05 6.84
N SER A 35 -11.67 -7.87 5.73
CA SER A 35 -12.36 -6.61 5.43
C SER A 35 -13.45 -6.27 6.44
N HIS A 36 -14.17 -7.28 6.97
CA HIS A 36 -15.19 -7.06 8.00
C HIS A 36 -14.62 -6.78 9.40
N ALA A 37 -13.45 -7.31 9.71
CA ALA A 37 -12.85 -7.18 11.04
C ALA A 37 -12.28 -5.78 11.32
N ASP A 38 -12.03 -4.98 10.27
CA ASP A 38 -11.38 -3.65 10.35
C ASP A 38 -10.07 -3.65 11.17
N ASP A 39 -9.37 -4.79 11.18
CA ASP A 39 -8.11 -5.00 11.91
C ASP A 39 -6.92 -4.72 11.01
N ALA A 40 -6.31 -3.54 11.19
CA ALA A 40 -5.11 -3.10 10.47
C ALA A 40 -3.92 -4.07 10.58
N GLY A 41 -3.88 -4.96 11.58
CA GLY A 41 -2.82 -5.96 11.76
C GLY A 41 -2.94 -7.19 10.84
N VAL A 42 -4.09 -7.39 10.19
CA VAL A 42 -4.39 -8.55 9.34
C VAL A 42 -4.60 -8.14 7.87
N VAL A 43 -4.95 -6.88 7.64
CA VAL A 43 -5.17 -6.32 6.32
C VAL A 43 -3.85 -6.23 5.52
N ALA A 44 -3.71 -7.07 4.50
CA ALA A 44 -2.65 -6.95 3.50
C ALA A 44 -3.06 -5.96 2.40
N MET A 45 -3.06 -4.66 2.70
CA MET A 45 -3.25 -3.64 1.68
C MET A 45 -1.94 -3.49 0.86
N PRO A 46 -1.97 -3.62 -0.47
CA PRO A 46 -0.80 -3.36 -1.28
C PRO A 46 -0.45 -1.87 -1.17
N ALA A 47 0.76 -1.59 -0.72
CA ALA A 47 1.27 -0.22 -0.60
C ALA A 47 2.63 -0.10 -1.28
N GLY A 48 2.83 1.00 -2.01
CA GLY A 48 4.13 1.34 -2.59
C GLY A 48 5.15 1.71 -1.52
N GLN A 49 6.44 1.70 -1.87
CA GLN A 49 7.54 2.02 -0.95
C GLN A 49 7.43 3.43 -0.32
N ILE A 50 6.69 4.34 -0.96
CA ILE A 50 6.49 5.71 -0.47
C ILE A 50 5.47 5.82 0.68
N VAL A 51 4.81 4.73 1.07
CA VAL A 51 3.78 4.74 2.14
C VAL A 51 4.28 5.36 3.44
N GLY A 52 5.57 5.25 3.76
CA GLY A 52 6.17 5.88 4.95
C GLY A 52 6.18 7.43 4.93
N ARG A 53 5.84 8.06 3.81
CA ARG A 53 5.65 9.52 3.71
C ARG A 53 4.20 9.96 3.89
N LEU A 54 3.25 9.03 3.91
CA LEU A 54 1.83 9.32 4.11
C LEU A 54 1.53 9.43 5.60
N ASN A 55 1.64 10.64 6.15
CA ASN A 55 1.56 10.90 7.60
C ASN A 55 0.20 11.46 8.05
N SER A 56 -0.67 11.84 7.11
CA SER A 56 -1.97 12.43 7.39
C SER A 56 -2.97 12.05 6.31
N ILE A 57 -4.26 12.10 6.67
CA ILE A 57 -5.34 12.06 5.70
C ILE A 57 -5.48 13.46 5.10
N THR A 58 -5.25 13.59 3.80
CA THR A 58 -5.28 14.87 3.09
C THR A 58 -6.36 14.85 2.02
N PRO A 59 -7.18 15.92 1.87
CA PRO A 59 -8.10 16.05 0.75
C PRO A 59 -7.40 15.96 -0.60
N VAL A 60 -8.02 15.30 -1.58
CA VAL A 60 -7.40 15.09 -2.91
C VAL A 60 -7.03 16.41 -3.58
N ALA A 61 -7.88 17.43 -3.45
CA ALA A 61 -7.63 18.75 -4.04
C ALA A 61 -6.37 19.42 -3.46
N GLU A 62 -6.16 19.29 -2.15
CA GLU A 62 -4.99 19.82 -1.45
C GLU A 62 -3.73 19.04 -1.85
N LEU A 63 -3.79 17.71 -1.83
CA LEU A 63 -2.68 16.85 -2.24
C LEU A 63 -2.19 17.18 -3.66
N VAL A 64 -3.11 17.38 -4.61
CA VAL A 64 -2.76 17.72 -6.00
C VAL A 64 -2.19 19.13 -6.10
N ALA A 65 -2.73 20.09 -5.35
CA ALA A 65 -2.19 21.45 -5.31
C ALA A 65 -0.75 21.48 -4.79
N ASP A 66 -0.48 20.76 -3.71
CA ASP A 66 0.85 20.64 -3.11
C ASP A 66 1.84 20.00 -4.08
N LEU A 67 1.47 18.90 -4.73
CA LEU A 67 2.31 18.23 -5.72
C LEU A 67 2.75 19.17 -6.85
N VAL A 68 1.84 20.02 -7.35
CA VAL A 68 2.15 20.97 -8.41
C VAL A 68 3.06 22.09 -7.90
N SER A 69 2.76 22.66 -6.73
CA SER A 69 3.55 23.75 -6.14
C SER A 69 4.98 23.29 -5.81
N GLU A 70 5.11 22.16 -5.11
CA GLU A 70 6.40 21.60 -4.72
C GLU A 70 7.27 21.24 -5.93
N TYR A 71 6.67 20.74 -7.01
CA TYR A 71 7.38 20.49 -8.26
C TYR A 71 7.95 21.78 -8.86
N GLN A 72 7.13 22.83 -8.96
CA GLN A 72 7.56 24.12 -9.50
C GLN A 72 8.71 24.71 -8.69
N GLU A 73 8.62 24.70 -7.37
CA GLU A 73 9.66 25.17 -6.46
C GLU A 73 10.96 24.36 -6.60
N SER A 74 10.83 23.04 -6.68
CA SER A 74 11.96 22.11 -6.82
C SER A 74 12.67 22.30 -8.16
N ALA A 75 11.91 22.44 -9.25
CA ALA A 75 12.46 22.70 -10.59
C ALA A 75 13.17 24.06 -10.66
N ALA A 76 12.57 25.11 -10.09
CA ALA A 76 13.18 26.43 -10.01
C ALA A 76 14.49 26.43 -9.20
N ARG A 77 14.53 25.68 -8.09
CA ARG A 77 15.74 25.52 -7.27
C ARG A 77 16.83 24.77 -8.01
N LEU A 78 16.48 23.69 -8.72
CA LEU A 78 17.43 22.93 -9.54
C LEU A 78 18.01 23.79 -10.67
N GLY A 79 17.18 24.58 -11.35
CA GLY A 79 17.63 25.53 -12.38
C GLY A 79 18.72 26.48 -11.90
N LYS A 80 18.58 27.04 -10.69
CA LYS A 80 19.59 27.91 -10.06
C LYS A 80 20.91 27.22 -9.72
N THR A 81 20.95 25.89 -9.65
CA THR A 81 22.20 25.14 -9.39
C THR A 81 22.96 24.79 -10.66
N LEU A 82 22.36 25.01 -11.84
CA LEU A 82 22.95 24.75 -13.14
C LEU A 82 23.56 26.02 -13.79
N GLU A 83 23.35 27.19 -13.17
CA GLU A 83 24.00 28.48 -13.50
C GLU A 83 25.27 28.68 -12.66
#